data_AF-W7HZ45-F1
#
_entry.id   AF-W7HZ45-F1
#
_cell.length_a   1.000
_cell.length_b   1.000
_cell.length_c   1.000
_cell.angle_alpha   90.00
_cell.angle_beta   90.00
_cell.angle_gamma   90.00
#
_symmetry.space_group_name_H-M   'P 1'
#
loop_
_entity.id
_entity.type
_entity.pdbx_description
1 polymer ?
#
loop_
_entity_poly.entity_id
_entity_poly.type
_entity_poly.pdbx_seq_one_letter_code
_entity_poly.pdbx_strand_id
1 'polypeptide(L)'
;MLRRRFHPYNRIRRILFALIFFLLNAHFFFHFLHSDPEPAPDTSALWEYSPYVAIPRVHGIGKVYIAANHWISAKVLKPYWINGLLLLIQQLGPENVFVSIYENGSWDETPAMLRELDEILDKMGVARRVLIEAVTHREQVAELVAQGDDKPGWVMTSRGKKELRRIPVLAKLRNRLLEPLEQLQRQGRGAFDRILFLNDVVFTAQDVIRLLKTRNGNYTAACSVDFNKPHQYYDTFALRDSYGREAPAQRFPFFASGESQEAMMDGRPVPVKSCWNGMVAFDAAPFLRPQNPLRFRAVDDSLAVSHVEGSECCLIHADNAKHGFHSRQRAGVWVNPMVRVGYNFPAYQYQRLHMYSWPEYLISLPVRVGVWLLRMPWSKEQVSARIKEWKGEEAGRDEPGDFCLVDEMHVPEGLAGVFP
;
A
#
# COMPACT_ATOMS: atom_id res chain seq x y z
N MET A 1 -34.37 -37.46 -7.17
CA MET A 1 -32.93 -37.58 -7.51
C MET A 1 -32.71 -37.14 -8.95
N LEU A 2 -32.43 -35.85 -9.18
CA LEU A 2 -32.10 -35.32 -10.51
C LEU A 2 -30.58 -35.40 -10.72
N ARG A 3 -30.13 -36.44 -11.44
CA ARG A 3 -28.75 -36.58 -11.92
C ARG A 3 -28.45 -35.43 -12.91
N ARG A 4 -27.66 -34.45 -12.49
CA ARG A 4 -27.01 -33.48 -13.39
C ARG A 4 -26.15 -34.25 -14.39
N ARG A 5 -26.58 -34.30 -15.66
CA ARG A 5 -25.76 -34.77 -16.79
C ARG A 5 -24.55 -33.84 -16.91
N PHE A 6 -23.37 -34.33 -16.57
CA PHE A 6 -22.11 -33.66 -16.91
C PHE A 6 -21.94 -33.72 -18.43
N HIS A 7 -22.10 -32.59 -19.11
CA HIS A 7 -21.93 -32.47 -20.56
C HIS A 7 -20.45 -32.75 -20.94
N PRO A 8 -20.16 -33.64 -21.91
CA PRO A 8 -18.79 -34.02 -22.31
C PRO A 8 -17.95 -32.84 -22.85
N TYR A 9 -18.62 -31.76 -23.25
CA TYR A 9 -18.00 -30.53 -23.75
C TYR A 9 -17.13 -29.81 -22.71
N ASN A 10 -17.46 -29.93 -21.42
CA ASN A 10 -16.65 -29.33 -20.34
C ASN A 10 -15.37 -30.11 -20.02
N ARG A 11 -15.33 -31.40 -20.33
CA ARG A 11 -14.14 -32.25 -20.10
C ARG A 11 -13.08 -31.98 -21.17
N ILE A 12 -13.50 -31.86 -22.42
CA ILE A 12 -12.61 -31.53 -23.55
C ILE A 12 -11.98 -30.15 -23.36
N ARG A 13 -12.76 -29.13 -22.97
CA ARG A 13 -12.24 -27.79 -22.67
C ARG A 13 -11.19 -27.78 -21.56
N ARG A 14 -11.39 -28.55 -20.49
CA ARG A 14 -10.42 -28.67 -19.38
C ARG A 14 -9.13 -29.35 -19.82
N ILE A 15 -9.22 -30.40 -20.64
CA ILE A 15 -8.07 -31.11 -21.19
C ILE A 15 -7.29 -30.20 -22.15
N LEU A 16 -7.99 -29.49 -23.04
CA LEU A 16 -7.36 -28.56 -23.99
C LEU A 16 -6.65 -27.42 -23.25
N PHE A 17 -7.27 -26.87 -22.19
CA PHE A 17 -6.65 -25.88 -21.33
C PHE A 17 -5.39 -26.42 -20.64
N ALA A 18 -5.45 -27.62 -20.06
CA ALA A 18 -4.30 -28.24 -19.41
C ALA A 18 -3.13 -28.48 -20.40
N LEU A 19 -3.43 -28.90 -21.64
CA LEU A 19 -2.44 -29.08 -22.70
C LEU A 19 -1.81 -27.76 -23.15
N ILE A 20 -2.62 -26.74 -23.42
CA ILE A 20 -2.12 -25.41 -23.82
C ILE A 20 -1.26 -24.82 -22.69
N PHE A 21 -1.72 -24.93 -21.45
CA PHE A 21 -0.99 -24.48 -20.27
C PHE A 21 0.35 -25.23 -20.15
N PHE A 22 0.36 -26.55 -20.30
CA PHE A 22 1.58 -27.35 -20.25
C PHE A 22 2.57 -26.96 -21.35
N LEU A 23 2.11 -26.81 -22.60
CA LEU A 23 2.96 -26.44 -23.74
C LEU A 23 3.54 -25.03 -23.60
N LEU A 24 2.75 -24.07 -23.10
CA LEU A 24 3.24 -22.72 -22.79
C LEU A 24 4.33 -22.77 -21.71
N ASN A 25 4.09 -23.48 -20.60
CA ASN A 25 5.09 -23.62 -19.53
C ASN A 25 6.36 -24.34 -20.00
N ALA A 26 6.22 -25.38 -20.84
CA ALA A 26 7.37 -26.06 -21.43
C ALA A 26 8.16 -25.12 -22.35
N HIS A 27 7.49 -24.34 -23.21
CA HIS A 27 8.15 -23.34 -24.04
C HIS A 27 8.89 -22.29 -23.20
N PHE A 28 8.27 -21.79 -22.13
CA PHE A 28 8.92 -20.86 -21.20
C PHE A 28 10.15 -21.50 -20.54
N PHE A 29 10.04 -22.74 -20.07
CA PHE A 29 11.15 -23.47 -19.46
C PHE A 29 12.34 -23.62 -20.43
N PHE A 30 12.07 -24.02 -21.68
CA PHE A 30 13.11 -24.13 -22.71
C PHE A 30 13.72 -22.77 -23.07
N HIS A 31 12.91 -21.72 -23.20
CA HIS A 31 13.43 -20.38 -23.47
C HIS A 31 14.32 -19.88 -22.33
N PHE A 32 13.90 -20.02 -21.06
CA PHE A 32 14.73 -19.65 -19.91
C PHE A 32 16.04 -20.45 -19.80
N LEU A 33 16.06 -21.70 -20.25
CA LEU A 33 17.29 -22.51 -20.30
C LEU A 33 18.28 -22.07 -21.37
N HIS A 34 17.81 -21.42 -22.46
CA HIS A 34 18.63 -21.08 -23.63
C HIS A 34 18.82 -19.57 -23.82
N SER A 35 18.20 -18.74 -22.98
CA SER A 35 18.38 -17.30 -23.01
C SER A 35 19.54 -16.93 -22.11
N ASP A 36 20.61 -16.36 -22.66
CA ASP A 36 21.63 -15.72 -21.85
C ASP A 36 20.96 -14.54 -21.11
N PRO A 37 21.15 -14.41 -19.78
CA PRO A 37 20.62 -13.26 -19.08
C PRO A 37 21.31 -12.00 -19.62
N GLU A 38 20.54 -11.10 -20.23
CA GLU A 38 21.07 -9.79 -20.58
C GLU A 38 21.66 -9.14 -19.31
N PRO A 39 22.85 -8.51 -19.40
CA PRO A 39 23.42 -7.82 -18.26
C PRO A 39 22.43 -6.75 -17.80
N ALA A 40 22.01 -6.84 -16.53
CA ALA A 40 21.10 -5.86 -15.96
C ALA A 40 21.71 -4.46 -16.08
N PRO A 41 20.93 -3.45 -16.48
CA PRO A 41 21.44 -2.09 -16.61
C PRO A 41 22.01 -1.62 -15.26
N ASP A 42 23.15 -0.94 -15.31
CA ASP A 42 23.72 -0.31 -14.12
C ASP A 42 22.74 0.76 -13.62
N THR A 43 22.29 0.58 -12.39
CA THR A 43 21.29 1.44 -11.73
C THR A 43 21.85 2.11 -10.49
N SER A 44 23.15 1.93 -10.20
CA SER A 44 23.81 2.49 -9.02
C SER A 44 23.67 4.01 -8.93
N ALA A 45 23.82 4.70 -10.07
CA ALA A 45 23.71 6.16 -10.19
C ALA A 45 22.33 6.72 -9.75
N LEU A 46 21.28 5.90 -9.66
CA LEU A 46 19.95 6.37 -9.27
C LEU A 46 19.82 6.73 -7.79
N TRP A 47 20.76 6.26 -6.97
CA TRP A 47 20.85 6.54 -5.54
C TRP A 47 22.17 7.21 -5.15
N GLU A 48 22.90 7.71 -6.14
CA GLU A 48 24.14 8.44 -5.90
C GLU A 48 23.80 9.86 -5.41
N TYR A 49 23.76 10.02 -4.08
CA TYR A 49 23.56 11.30 -3.44
C TYR A 49 24.91 11.98 -3.16
N SER A 50 25.01 13.26 -3.54
CA SER A 50 26.13 14.12 -3.16
C SER A 50 25.61 15.48 -2.69
N PRO A 51 25.99 15.94 -1.49
CA PRO A 51 25.57 17.25 -0.98
C PRO A 51 26.18 18.42 -1.77
N TYR A 52 27.24 18.17 -2.56
CA TYR A 52 27.95 19.19 -3.34
C TYR A 52 27.42 19.32 -4.78
N VAL A 53 26.57 18.40 -5.23
CA VAL A 53 26.02 18.40 -6.58
C VAL A 53 24.62 19.01 -6.53
N ALA A 54 24.44 20.15 -7.21
CA ALA A 54 23.13 20.77 -7.36
C ALA A 54 22.28 19.99 -8.37
N ILE A 55 21.08 19.58 -7.97
CA ILE A 55 20.12 18.88 -8.83
C ILE A 55 19.03 19.85 -9.27
N PRO A 56 18.60 19.83 -10.55
CA PRO A 56 17.50 20.66 -11.02
C PRO A 56 16.22 20.48 -10.21
N ARG A 57 15.63 21.60 -9.78
CA ARG A 57 14.37 21.60 -9.05
C ARG A 57 13.19 21.21 -9.95
N VAL A 58 12.21 20.57 -9.35
CA VAL A 58 10.95 20.19 -9.99
C VAL A 58 9.84 21.10 -9.51
N HIS A 59 9.25 21.85 -10.44
CA HIS A 59 8.13 22.74 -10.16
C HIS A 59 6.77 22.06 -10.38
N GLY A 60 5.71 22.65 -9.81
CA GLY A 60 4.32 22.24 -10.04
C GLY A 60 3.78 21.13 -9.12
N ILE A 61 4.52 20.74 -8.08
CA ILE A 61 4.08 19.74 -7.08
C ILE A 61 3.43 20.41 -5.85
N GLY A 62 3.93 21.58 -5.46
CA GLY A 62 3.52 22.27 -4.23
C GLY A 62 4.27 21.75 -2.99
N LYS A 63 3.75 22.05 -1.80
CA LYS A 63 4.35 21.62 -0.53
C LYS A 63 3.97 20.18 -0.18
N VAL A 64 4.96 19.38 0.21
CA VAL A 64 4.80 17.96 0.48
C VAL A 64 5.12 17.65 1.94
N TYR A 65 4.15 17.05 2.63
CA TYR A 65 4.36 16.43 3.94
C TYR A 65 4.71 14.95 3.73
N ILE A 66 5.93 14.55 4.06
CA ILE A 66 6.41 13.17 3.89
C ILE A 66 6.30 12.44 5.23
N ALA A 67 5.64 11.29 5.24
CA ALA A 67 5.39 10.46 6.41
C ALA A 67 5.95 9.06 6.19
N ALA A 68 6.76 8.55 7.11
CA ALA A 68 7.34 7.22 7.00
C ALA A 68 7.43 6.51 8.35
N ASN A 69 7.11 5.22 8.36
CA ASN A 69 7.28 4.33 9.51
C ASN A 69 8.32 3.27 9.18
N HIS A 70 9.26 3.02 10.08
CA HIS A 70 10.32 2.02 9.90
C HIS A 70 10.37 1.03 11.06
N TRP A 71 10.57 -0.24 10.70
CA TRP A 71 10.85 -1.36 11.60
C TRP A 71 11.83 -2.29 10.89
N ILE A 72 13.02 -2.52 11.45
CA ILE A 72 14.03 -3.45 10.90
C ILE A 72 14.29 -3.20 9.40
N SER A 73 14.42 -1.92 9.05
CA SER A 73 14.51 -1.46 7.66
C SER A 73 15.96 -1.22 7.20
N ALA A 74 16.97 -1.54 8.01
CA ALA A 74 18.38 -1.17 7.74
C ALA A 74 18.87 -1.62 6.34
N LYS A 75 18.42 -2.78 5.87
CA LYS A 75 18.78 -3.33 4.54
C LYS A 75 18.32 -2.47 3.37
N VAL A 76 17.22 -1.74 3.52
CA VAL A 76 16.65 -0.88 2.46
C VAL A 76 17.02 0.58 2.67
N LEU A 77 17.23 1.00 3.94
CA LEU A 77 17.48 2.39 4.31
C LEU A 77 18.68 3.00 3.59
N LYS A 78 19.89 2.60 3.97
CA LYS A 78 21.12 3.25 3.49
C LYS A 78 21.36 3.09 1.98
N PRO A 79 21.21 1.90 1.37
CA PRO A 79 21.54 1.77 -0.06
C PRO A 79 20.52 2.46 -0.98
N TYR A 80 19.28 2.66 -0.54
CA TYR A 80 18.21 3.10 -1.43
C TYR A 80 17.33 4.20 -0.84
N TRP A 81 16.66 3.93 0.28
CA TRP A 81 15.58 4.79 0.78
C TRP A 81 16.07 6.17 1.22
N ILE A 82 17.15 6.24 2.01
CA ILE A 82 17.73 7.48 2.53
C ILE A 82 18.21 8.36 1.37
N ASN A 83 19.01 7.80 0.47
CA ASN A 83 19.52 8.56 -0.67
C ASN A 83 18.38 8.98 -1.62
N GLY A 84 17.38 8.11 -1.82
CA GLY A 84 16.18 8.44 -2.60
C GLY A 84 15.41 9.62 -2.00
N LEU A 85 15.24 9.66 -0.67
CA LEU A 85 14.63 10.77 0.04
C LEU A 85 15.44 12.06 -0.09
N LEU A 86 16.76 12.00 0.11
CA LEU A 86 17.62 13.18 0.04
C LEU A 86 17.64 13.80 -1.36
N LEU A 87 17.72 12.97 -2.41
CA LEU A 87 17.61 13.39 -3.81
C LEU A 87 16.24 14.02 -4.09
N LEU A 88 15.16 13.42 -3.58
CA LEU A 88 13.81 13.97 -3.70
C LEU A 88 13.70 15.36 -3.06
N ILE A 89 14.22 15.52 -1.83
CA ILE A 89 14.17 16.79 -1.11
C ILE A 89 14.95 17.87 -1.87
N GLN A 90 16.13 17.56 -2.41
CA GLN A 90 16.87 18.51 -3.25
C GLN A 90 16.05 18.94 -4.48
N GLN A 91 15.35 18.00 -5.13
CA GLN A 91 14.52 18.28 -6.29
C GLN A 91 13.25 19.07 -5.95
N LEU A 92 12.61 18.82 -4.81
CA LEU A 92 11.43 19.57 -4.37
C LEU A 92 11.77 20.95 -3.78
N GLY A 93 12.99 21.11 -3.28
CA GLY A 93 13.40 22.24 -2.45
C GLY A 93 13.12 21.96 -0.97
N PRO A 94 14.13 22.05 -0.07
CA PRO A 94 13.97 21.83 1.36
C PRO A 94 12.83 22.64 2.00
N GLU A 95 12.60 23.86 1.51
CA GLU A 95 11.56 24.77 1.99
C GLU A 95 10.12 24.32 1.67
N ASN A 96 9.97 23.39 0.72
CA ASN A 96 8.68 22.85 0.29
C ASN A 96 8.36 21.50 0.93
N VAL A 97 9.21 21.01 1.83
CA VAL A 97 9.09 19.66 2.40
C VAL A 97 9.03 19.72 3.92
N PHE A 98 8.15 18.89 4.50
CA PHE A 98 8.23 18.49 5.89
C PHE A 98 8.42 16.97 5.99
N VAL A 99 9.28 16.49 6.88
CA VAL A 99 9.53 15.04 7.05
C VAL A 99 9.09 14.58 8.45
N SER A 100 8.16 13.63 8.53
CA SER A 100 7.76 12.95 9.77
C SER A 100 8.14 11.48 9.70
N ILE A 101 9.11 11.06 10.52
CA ILE A 101 9.56 9.68 10.62
C ILE A 101 9.25 9.14 12.01
N TYR A 102 8.73 7.93 12.06
CA TYR A 102 8.55 7.16 13.30
C TYR A 102 9.24 5.80 13.15
N GLU A 103 10.14 5.49 14.07
CA GLU A 103 10.80 4.20 14.20
C GLU A 103 10.23 3.49 15.42
N ASN A 104 9.66 2.28 15.23
CA ASN A 104 8.81 1.60 16.21
C ASN A 104 9.53 0.45 16.97
N GLY A 105 10.80 0.65 17.35
CA GLY A 105 11.51 -0.23 18.28
C GLY A 105 12.31 -1.36 17.61
N SER A 106 13.09 -1.02 16.59
CA SER A 106 13.99 -1.89 15.84
C SER A 106 15.19 -2.31 16.67
N TRP A 107 15.66 -3.53 16.44
CA TRP A 107 16.85 -4.10 17.08
C TRP A 107 18.07 -4.17 16.15
N ASP A 108 17.95 -3.71 14.90
CA ASP A 108 19.05 -3.63 13.93
C ASP A 108 19.60 -2.19 13.86
N GLU A 109 20.36 -1.86 12.81
CA GLU A 109 20.96 -0.53 12.64
C GLU A 109 19.96 0.57 12.23
N THR A 110 18.67 0.26 12.05
CA THR A 110 17.63 1.23 11.65
C THR A 110 17.64 2.49 12.52
N PRO A 111 17.67 2.41 13.87
CA PRO A 111 17.69 3.61 14.72
C PRO A 111 18.94 4.48 14.49
N ALA A 112 20.12 3.87 14.31
CA ALA A 112 21.35 4.61 14.06
C ALA A 112 21.31 5.35 12.72
N MET A 113 20.86 4.67 11.66
CA MET A 113 20.74 5.26 10.32
C MET A 113 19.73 6.42 10.28
N LEU A 114 18.63 6.32 11.03
CA LEU A 114 17.64 7.40 11.08
C LEU A 114 18.12 8.61 11.89
N ARG A 115 19.00 8.43 12.90
CA ARG A 115 19.67 9.56 13.58
C ARG A 115 20.62 10.29 12.64
N GLU A 116 21.41 9.55 11.85
CA GLU A 116 22.29 10.14 10.83
C GLU A 116 21.48 10.93 9.79
N LEU A 117 20.35 10.37 9.32
CA LEU A 117 19.43 11.09 8.44
C LEU A 117 18.89 12.38 9.09
N ASP A 118 18.52 12.34 10.38
CA ASP A 118 18.01 13.52 11.08
C ASP A 118 19.04 14.67 11.06
N GLU A 119 20.31 14.40 11.34
CA GLU A 119 21.38 15.40 11.26
C GLU A 119 21.58 15.95 9.84
N ILE A 120 21.47 15.10 8.82
CA ILE A 120 21.59 15.53 7.42
C ILE A 120 20.42 16.45 7.05
N LEU A 121 19.19 16.08 7.42
CA LEU A 121 18.00 16.90 7.18
C LEU A 121 18.09 18.26 7.89
N ASP A 122 18.71 18.31 9.08
CA ASP A 122 19.00 19.57 9.79
C ASP A 122 19.91 20.50 9.01
N LYS A 123 21.04 19.96 8.55
CA LYS A 123 22.03 20.69 7.75
C LYS A 123 21.43 21.20 6.44
N MET A 124 20.43 20.48 5.89
CA MET A 124 19.69 20.89 4.71
C MET A 124 18.59 21.94 4.98
N GLY A 125 18.31 22.27 6.25
CA GLY A 125 17.24 23.20 6.63
C GLY A 125 15.83 22.64 6.43
N VAL A 126 15.67 21.31 6.44
CA VAL A 126 14.37 20.65 6.26
C VAL A 126 13.63 20.62 7.60
N ALA A 127 12.39 21.13 7.59
CA ALA A 127 11.50 21.01 8.75
C ALA A 127 11.11 19.54 8.95
N ARG A 128 11.26 19.01 10.17
CA ARG A 128 11.06 17.57 10.41
C ARG A 128 10.68 17.23 11.83
N ARG A 129 10.20 15.99 12.00
CA ARG A 129 10.12 15.27 13.28
C ARG A 129 10.58 13.84 13.05
N VAL A 130 11.69 13.44 13.65
CA VAL A 130 12.18 12.06 13.65
C VAL A 130 12.07 11.53 15.07
N LEU A 131 11.20 10.54 15.28
CA LEU A 131 10.99 9.89 16.56
C LEU A 131 11.51 8.46 16.49
N ILE A 132 12.35 8.09 17.46
CA ILE A 132 12.95 6.77 17.59
C ILE A 132 12.56 6.22 18.95
N GLU A 133 11.87 5.09 18.97
CA GLU A 133 11.42 4.48 20.21
C GLU A 133 12.60 3.87 20.99
N ALA A 134 12.56 4.04 22.31
CA ALA A 134 13.60 3.53 23.20
C ALA A 134 13.39 2.06 23.57
N VAL A 135 12.15 1.58 23.47
CA VAL A 135 11.77 0.21 23.82
C VAL A 135 11.50 -0.61 22.57
N THR A 136 11.80 -1.90 22.67
CA THR A 136 11.61 -2.82 21.55
C THR A 136 10.15 -2.96 21.21
N HIS A 137 9.89 -3.32 19.96
CA HIS A 137 8.56 -3.64 19.48
C HIS A 137 7.76 -4.58 20.40
N ARG A 138 8.43 -5.63 20.88
CA ARG A 138 7.83 -6.64 21.75
C ARG A 138 7.38 -6.06 23.08
N GLU A 139 8.17 -5.13 23.63
CA GLU A 139 7.86 -4.43 24.88
C GLU A 139 6.68 -3.47 24.71
N GLN A 140 6.59 -2.75 23.58
CA GLN A 140 5.44 -1.88 23.28
C GLN A 140 4.13 -2.67 23.23
N VAL A 141 4.12 -3.83 22.57
CA VAL A 141 2.94 -4.70 22.55
C VAL A 141 2.63 -5.23 23.95
N ALA A 142 3.65 -5.65 24.71
CA ALA A 142 3.45 -6.14 26.07
C ALA A 142 2.85 -5.05 26.98
N GLU A 143 3.27 -3.80 26.84
CA GLU A 143 2.69 -2.67 27.57
C GLU A 143 1.24 -2.43 27.17
N LEU A 144 0.91 -2.45 25.87
CA LEU A 144 -0.47 -2.33 25.40
C LEU A 144 -1.37 -3.45 25.94
N VAL A 145 -0.85 -4.67 26.03
CA VAL A 145 -1.55 -5.81 26.64
C VAL A 145 -1.74 -5.61 28.14
N ALA A 146 -0.72 -5.11 28.84
CA ALA A 146 -0.77 -4.84 30.27
C ALA A 146 -1.76 -3.72 30.65
N GLN A 147 -2.04 -2.78 29.74
CA GLN A 147 -3.00 -1.71 29.95
C GLN A 147 -4.46 -2.15 30.05
N GLY A 148 -4.76 -3.44 29.81
CA GLY A 148 -6.10 -4.00 29.95
C GLY A 148 -6.84 -4.14 28.62
N ASP A 149 -7.78 -5.09 28.61
CA ASP A 149 -8.59 -5.43 27.44
C ASP A 149 -9.89 -4.61 27.34
N ASP A 150 -10.16 -3.74 28.31
CA ASP A 150 -11.30 -2.83 28.39
C ASP A 150 -11.26 -1.69 27.34
N LYS A 151 -10.09 -1.46 26.74
CA LYS A 151 -9.90 -0.46 25.69
C LYS A 151 -10.43 -0.95 24.31
N PRO A 152 -10.76 -0.04 23.38
CA PRO A 152 -11.08 -0.41 22.01
C PRO A 152 -9.92 -1.10 21.29
N GLY A 153 -10.25 -2.03 20.40
CA GLY A 153 -9.32 -2.81 19.59
C GLY A 153 -9.11 -4.25 20.06
N TRP A 154 -9.88 -4.73 21.04
CA TRP A 154 -9.80 -6.11 21.53
C TRP A 154 -11.00 -6.92 21.08
N VAL A 155 -10.77 -8.17 20.67
CA VAL A 155 -11.83 -9.09 20.23
C VAL A 155 -11.75 -10.42 20.97
N MET A 156 -12.90 -11.01 21.28
CA MET A 156 -12.97 -12.39 21.78
C MET A 156 -12.77 -13.36 20.61
N THR A 157 -11.74 -14.19 20.68
CA THR A 157 -11.46 -15.18 19.63
C THR A 157 -12.19 -16.49 19.89
N SER A 158 -12.30 -17.34 18.87
CA SER A 158 -12.87 -18.69 18.98
C SER A 158 -12.10 -19.58 19.98
N ARG A 159 -10.90 -19.17 20.40
CA ARG A 159 -10.09 -19.81 21.45
C ARG A 159 -10.56 -19.46 22.87
N GLY A 160 -11.60 -18.64 23.02
CA GLY A 160 -12.09 -18.17 24.32
C GLY A 160 -11.14 -17.17 25.00
N LYS A 161 -10.27 -16.51 24.23
CA LYS A 161 -9.31 -15.51 24.72
C LYS A 161 -9.58 -14.16 24.08
N LYS A 162 -9.47 -13.10 24.87
CA LYS A 162 -9.51 -11.73 24.37
C LYS A 162 -8.14 -11.33 23.86
N GLU A 163 -8.07 -10.88 22.61
CA GLU A 163 -6.81 -10.61 21.92
C GLU A 163 -6.86 -9.27 21.15
N LEU A 164 -5.72 -8.58 21.13
CA LEU A 164 -5.58 -7.27 20.50
C LEU A 164 -5.59 -7.44 18.98
N ARG A 165 -6.46 -6.71 18.30
CA ARG A 165 -6.54 -6.64 16.84
C ARG A 165 -5.38 -5.80 16.29
N ARG A 166 -4.80 -6.23 15.19
CA ARG A 166 -3.67 -5.55 14.50
C ARG A 166 -4.06 -4.22 13.86
N ILE A 167 -5.21 -4.14 13.18
CA ILE A 167 -5.61 -2.94 12.40
C ILE A 167 -5.76 -1.69 13.27
N PRO A 168 -6.42 -1.72 14.45
CA PRO A 168 -6.48 -0.56 15.33
C PRO A 168 -5.10 -0.01 15.71
N VAL A 169 -4.11 -0.88 15.87
CA VAL A 169 -2.76 -0.45 16.23
C VAL A 169 -2.02 0.16 15.04
N LEU A 170 -2.16 -0.42 13.84
CA LEU A 170 -1.63 0.17 12.61
C LEU A 170 -2.23 1.55 12.32
N ALA A 171 -3.55 1.70 12.50
CA ALA A 171 -4.23 2.99 12.35
C ALA A 171 -3.66 4.04 13.32
N LYS A 172 -3.41 3.67 14.58
CA LYS A 172 -2.76 4.56 15.56
C LYS A 172 -1.35 4.96 15.12
N LEU A 173 -0.54 4.03 14.62
CA LEU A 173 0.80 4.35 14.11
C LEU A 173 0.76 5.32 12.93
N ARG A 174 -0.14 5.11 11.96
CA ARG A 174 -0.32 6.02 10.82
C ARG A 174 -0.78 7.41 11.26
N ASN A 175 -1.69 7.48 12.24
CA ASN A 175 -2.14 8.76 12.81
C ASN A 175 -1.04 9.46 13.61
N ARG A 176 -0.16 8.73 14.30
CA ARG A 176 1.00 9.30 15.01
C ARG A 176 1.88 10.10 14.05
N LEU A 177 2.10 9.60 12.83
CA LEU A 177 2.83 10.32 11.77
C LEU A 177 2.18 11.64 11.32
N LEU A 178 0.89 11.84 11.61
CA LEU A 178 0.14 13.04 11.24
C LEU A 178 0.03 14.07 12.37
N GLU A 179 0.48 13.77 13.59
CA GLU A 179 0.44 14.73 14.72
C GLU A 179 1.16 16.06 14.42
N PRO A 180 2.36 16.09 13.78
CA PRO A 180 3.03 17.35 13.43
C PRO A 180 2.22 18.17 12.44
N LEU A 181 1.53 17.51 11.51
CA LEU A 181 0.65 18.18 10.56
C LEU A 181 -0.44 18.98 11.29
N GLU A 182 -1.04 18.40 12.33
CA GLU A 182 -2.04 19.09 13.16
C GLU A 182 -1.45 20.26 13.93
N GLN A 183 -0.27 20.07 14.52
CA GLN A 183 0.41 21.12 15.28
C GLN A 183 0.77 22.31 14.39
N LEU A 184 1.34 22.03 13.21
CA LEU A 184 1.64 23.03 12.19
C LEU A 184 0.37 23.73 11.72
N GLN A 185 -0.73 23.00 11.52
CA GLN A 185 -2.01 23.59 11.11
C GLN A 185 -2.53 24.58 12.16
N ARG A 186 -2.49 24.23 13.46
CA ARG A 186 -2.88 25.14 14.55
C ARG A 186 -1.99 26.39 14.63
N GLN A 187 -0.72 26.26 14.21
CA GLN A 187 0.24 27.37 14.15
C GLN A 187 0.13 28.21 12.86
N GLY A 188 -0.81 27.92 11.95
CA GLY A 188 -0.92 28.59 10.65
C GLY A 188 0.20 28.22 9.66
N ARG A 189 0.97 27.17 9.94
CA ARG A 189 2.11 26.66 9.14
C ARG A 189 1.80 25.33 8.45
N GLY A 190 0.57 24.81 8.57
CA GLY A 190 0.14 23.51 8.05
C GLY A 190 -0.35 23.50 6.60
N ALA A 191 -0.08 24.54 5.82
CA ALA A 191 -0.48 24.59 4.41
C ALA A 191 0.42 23.66 3.57
N PHE A 192 -0.05 22.42 3.37
CA PHE A 192 0.54 21.43 2.48
C PHE A 192 -0.42 21.12 1.34
N ASP A 193 0.12 20.79 0.16
CA ASP A 193 -0.65 20.35 -1.00
C ASP A 193 -0.79 18.83 -1.04
N ARG A 194 0.23 18.12 -0.56
CA ARG A 194 0.34 16.66 -0.64
C ARG A 194 0.79 16.06 0.68
N ILE A 195 0.25 14.89 1.01
CA ILE A 195 0.78 14.01 2.04
C ILE A 195 1.30 12.75 1.35
N LEU A 196 2.60 12.51 1.44
CA LEU A 196 3.26 11.35 0.86
C LEU A 196 3.60 10.36 1.98
N PHE A 197 2.99 9.17 1.96
CA PHE A 197 3.42 8.07 2.79
C PHE A 197 4.42 7.19 2.04
N LEU A 198 5.54 6.90 2.70
CA LEU A 198 6.59 6.02 2.21
C LEU A 198 6.74 4.84 3.18
N ASN A 199 6.55 3.61 2.68
CA ASN A 199 7.02 2.42 3.39
C ASN A 199 8.55 2.28 3.20
N ASP A 200 9.12 1.24 3.80
CA ASP A 200 10.50 0.76 3.66
C ASP A 200 10.76 0.04 2.33
N VAL A 201 10.39 0.68 1.23
CA VAL A 201 10.56 0.16 -0.13
C VAL A 201 11.75 0.81 -0.86
N VAL A 202 12.31 0.10 -1.83
CA VAL A 202 13.25 0.62 -2.82
C VAL A 202 12.46 1.46 -3.83
N PHE A 203 12.83 2.75 -3.94
CA PHE A 203 12.28 3.72 -4.89
C PHE A 203 13.36 4.71 -5.31
N THR A 204 13.14 5.43 -6.41
CA THR A 204 13.97 6.59 -6.81
C THR A 204 13.22 7.91 -6.64
N ALA A 205 13.93 9.03 -6.53
CA ALA A 205 13.28 10.35 -6.48
C ALA A 205 12.33 10.59 -7.69
N GLN A 206 12.69 10.06 -8.86
CA GLN A 206 11.85 10.13 -10.06
C GLN A 206 10.58 9.29 -9.95
N ASP A 207 10.61 8.15 -9.25
CA ASP A 207 9.41 7.36 -8.97
C ASP A 207 8.42 8.17 -8.14
N VAL A 208 8.91 8.89 -7.11
CA VAL A 208 8.07 9.76 -6.28
C VAL A 208 7.54 10.96 -7.05
N ILE A 209 8.39 11.65 -7.82
CA ILE A 209 7.96 12.79 -8.66
C ILE A 209 6.89 12.34 -9.67
N ARG A 210 7.08 11.18 -10.30
CA ARG A 210 6.09 10.60 -11.22
C ARG A 210 4.79 10.29 -10.50
N LEU A 211 4.83 9.77 -9.27
CA LEU A 211 3.64 9.53 -8.46
C LEU A 211 2.91 10.84 -8.15
N LEU A 212 3.62 11.87 -7.68
CA LEU A 212 3.07 13.18 -7.33
C LEU A 212 2.44 13.89 -8.56
N LYS A 213 2.97 13.62 -9.75
CA LYS A 213 2.47 14.13 -11.04
C LYS A 213 1.42 13.24 -11.70
N THR A 214 0.99 12.14 -11.06
CA THR A 214 -0.08 11.28 -11.59
C THR A 214 -1.28 12.15 -11.98
N ARG A 215 -1.80 11.99 -13.21
CA ARG A 215 -2.90 12.82 -13.73
C ARG A 215 -2.66 14.34 -13.55
N ASN A 216 -1.43 14.81 -13.73
CA ASN A 216 -1.05 16.22 -13.52
C ASN A 216 -1.38 16.74 -12.11
N GLY A 217 -1.34 15.87 -11.10
CA GLY A 217 -1.73 16.20 -9.72
C GLY A 217 -3.26 16.22 -9.47
N ASN A 218 -4.08 15.77 -10.43
CA ASN A 218 -5.53 15.68 -10.29
C ASN A 218 -5.96 14.29 -9.79
N TYR A 219 -5.91 14.10 -8.47
CA TYR A 219 -6.37 12.90 -7.75
C TYR A 219 -6.63 13.22 -6.27
N THR A 220 -7.45 12.40 -5.60
CA THR A 220 -7.56 12.43 -4.13
C THR A 220 -6.48 11.55 -3.48
N ALA A 221 -6.13 10.44 -4.12
CA ALA A 221 -4.94 9.67 -3.79
C ALA A 221 -4.34 8.99 -5.04
N ALA A 222 -3.02 8.85 -5.06
CA ALA A 222 -2.28 8.12 -6.07
C ALA A 222 -1.29 7.16 -5.41
N CYS A 223 -1.30 5.88 -5.77
CA CYS A 223 -0.40 4.87 -5.21
C CYS A 223 0.55 4.28 -6.27
N SER A 224 1.70 3.79 -5.83
CA SER A 224 2.58 2.94 -6.64
C SER A 224 2.03 1.52 -6.81
N VAL A 225 2.85 0.62 -7.36
CA VAL A 225 2.64 -0.83 -7.34
C VAL A 225 3.82 -1.47 -6.62
N ASP A 226 3.57 -2.32 -5.62
CA ASP A 226 4.62 -2.90 -4.77
C ASP A 226 4.81 -4.41 -4.93
N PHE A 227 6.06 -4.83 -4.72
CA PHE A 227 6.52 -6.20 -4.93
C PHE A 227 7.38 -6.67 -3.74
N ASN A 228 7.02 -7.81 -3.15
CA ASN A 228 7.83 -8.44 -2.10
C ASN A 228 8.90 -9.37 -2.69
N LYS A 229 8.63 -9.95 -3.85
CA LYS A 229 9.53 -10.81 -4.61
C LYS A 229 9.43 -10.42 -6.09
N PRO A 230 10.44 -10.75 -6.92
CA PRO A 230 10.30 -10.69 -8.37
C PRO A 230 8.95 -11.27 -8.79
N HIS A 231 8.26 -10.64 -9.75
CA HIS A 231 6.94 -11.02 -10.29
C HIS A 231 5.77 -11.18 -9.31
N GLN A 232 5.94 -10.97 -7.99
CA GLN A 232 4.87 -11.16 -7.01
C GLN A 232 4.43 -9.82 -6.43
N TYR A 233 3.27 -9.38 -6.89
CA TYR A 233 2.57 -8.25 -6.33
C TYR A 233 2.19 -8.52 -4.87
N TYR A 234 2.43 -7.54 -3.99
CA TYR A 234 2.33 -7.73 -2.54
C TYR A 234 0.95 -7.35 -1.98
N ASP A 235 0.52 -6.10 -2.12
CA ASP A 235 -0.60 -5.54 -1.35
C ASP A 235 -1.98 -5.89 -1.91
N THR A 236 -2.42 -7.14 -1.74
CA THR A 236 -3.77 -7.58 -2.13
C THR A 236 -4.84 -7.15 -1.12
N PHE A 237 -4.45 -6.70 0.07
CA PHE A 237 -5.37 -6.40 1.16
C PHE A 237 -5.96 -4.99 1.03
N ALA A 238 -5.16 -3.97 0.75
CA ALA A 238 -5.67 -2.61 0.59
C ALA A 238 -6.20 -2.33 -0.83
N LEU A 239 -5.66 -3.00 -1.86
CA LEU A 239 -6.05 -2.75 -3.24
C LEU A 239 -7.47 -3.24 -3.54
N ARG A 240 -8.29 -2.33 -4.09
CA ARG A 240 -9.65 -2.61 -4.56
C ARG A 240 -9.86 -1.95 -5.92
N ASP A 241 -10.30 -2.70 -6.91
CA ASP A 241 -10.55 -2.19 -8.27
C ASP A 241 -11.64 -1.10 -8.29
N SER A 242 -11.94 -0.53 -9.46
CA SER A 242 -12.93 0.55 -9.60
C SER A 242 -14.35 0.15 -9.14
N TYR A 243 -14.65 -1.15 -9.09
CA TYR A 243 -15.91 -1.69 -8.56
C TYR A 243 -15.84 -2.03 -7.07
N GLY A 244 -14.65 -2.02 -6.45
CA GLY A 244 -14.42 -2.41 -5.06
C GLY A 244 -14.05 -3.88 -4.89
N ARG A 245 -13.69 -4.58 -5.96
CA ARG A 245 -13.31 -5.99 -5.92
C ARG A 245 -11.81 -6.13 -5.62
N GLU A 246 -11.44 -7.24 -4.99
CA GLU A 246 -10.04 -7.55 -4.69
C GLU A 246 -9.24 -7.84 -5.96
N ALA A 247 -7.91 -7.73 -5.88
CA ALA A 247 -7.02 -8.23 -6.91
C ALA A 247 -6.99 -9.78 -6.87
N PRO A 248 -7.57 -10.48 -7.86
CA PRO A 248 -7.62 -11.95 -7.85
C PRO A 248 -6.28 -12.64 -8.13
N ALA A 249 -5.24 -11.89 -8.52
CA ALA A 249 -3.95 -12.45 -8.90
C ALA A 249 -2.80 -11.58 -8.42
N GLN A 250 -1.71 -12.22 -7.98
CA GLN A 250 -0.44 -11.56 -7.69
C GLN A 250 0.46 -11.41 -8.93
N ARG A 251 0.01 -11.93 -10.08
CA ARG A 251 0.67 -11.79 -11.38
C ARG A 251 0.00 -10.70 -12.20
N PHE A 252 0.79 -10.00 -13.02
CA PHE A 252 0.30 -8.96 -13.91
C PHE A 252 -0.83 -9.54 -14.82
N PRO A 253 -1.99 -8.85 -14.98
CA PRO A 253 -2.28 -7.46 -14.63
C PRO A 253 -3.02 -7.23 -13.30
N PHE A 254 -2.97 -8.18 -12.37
CA PHE A 254 -3.52 -8.14 -11.00
C PHE A 254 -5.06 -8.06 -10.88
N PHE A 255 -5.75 -7.31 -11.75
CA PHE A 255 -7.20 -7.11 -11.77
C PHE A 255 -7.92 -8.12 -12.66
N ALA A 256 -9.20 -8.37 -12.34
CA ALA A 256 -10.02 -9.37 -13.03
C ALA A 256 -10.51 -8.96 -14.42
N SER A 257 -11.13 -7.79 -14.52
CA SER A 257 -11.77 -7.28 -15.74
C SER A 257 -12.22 -5.82 -15.56
N GLY A 258 -12.54 -5.15 -16.66
CA GLY A 258 -13.08 -3.79 -16.67
C GLY A 258 -12.01 -2.70 -16.62
N GLU A 259 -12.42 -1.49 -16.27
CA GLU A 259 -11.61 -0.28 -16.43
C GLU A 259 -10.25 -0.34 -15.73
N SER A 260 -10.18 -0.91 -14.52
CA SER A 260 -8.91 -1.04 -13.80
C SER A 260 -7.94 -1.98 -14.53
N GLN A 261 -8.43 -3.09 -15.08
CA GLN A 261 -7.57 -4.01 -15.84
C GLN A 261 -7.12 -3.39 -17.15
N GLU A 262 -8.04 -2.75 -17.89
CA GLU A 262 -7.72 -2.11 -19.16
C GLU A 262 -6.67 -1.01 -18.99
N ALA A 263 -6.86 -0.11 -18.02
CA ALA A 263 -5.87 0.93 -17.73
C ALA A 263 -4.53 0.35 -17.27
N MET A 264 -4.54 -0.74 -16.47
CA MET A 264 -3.33 -1.44 -16.05
C MET A 264 -2.59 -2.07 -17.23
N MET A 265 -3.30 -2.66 -18.19
CA MET A 265 -2.68 -3.21 -19.40
C MET A 265 -2.08 -2.11 -20.29
N ASP A 266 -2.72 -0.95 -20.34
CA ASP A 266 -2.30 0.20 -21.18
C ASP A 266 -1.17 1.04 -20.56
N GLY A 267 -0.75 0.78 -19.31
CA GLY A 267 0.23 1.63 -18.62
C GLY A 267 -0.30 3.02 -18.24
N ARG A 268 -1.62 3.19 -18.18
CA ARG A 268 -2.28 4.45 -17.81
C ARG A 268 -2.61 4.48 -16.31
N PRO A 269 -2.80 5.67 -15.71
CA PRO A 269 -3.32 5.75 -14.35
C PRO A 269 -4.60 4.93 -14.20
N VAL A 270 -4.59 4.00 -13.25
CA VAL A 270 -5.61 2.96 -13.08
C VAL A 270 -6.63 3.41 -12.04
N PRO A 271 -7.92 3.55 -12.39
CA PRO A 271 -8.94 3.92 -11.43
C PRO A 271 -9.19 2.75 -10.47
N VAL A 272 -9.26 3.06 -9.19
CA VAL A 272 -9.47 2.09 -8.10
C VAL A 272 -10.37 2.71 -7.04
N LYS A 273 -11.00 1.89 -6.18
CA LYS A 273 -11.65 2.40 -4.96
C LYS A 273 -10.66 2.61 -3.82
N SER A 274 -9.56 1.86 -3.80
CA SER A 274 -8.55 1.93 -2.74
C SER A 274 -7.20 1.38 -3.21
N CYS A 275 -6.12 1.94 -2.67
CA CYS A 275 -4.74 1.45 -2.83
C CYS A 275 -3.82 1.95 -1.69
N TRP A 276 -2.66 1.32 -1.51
CA TRP A 276 -1.57 1.78 -0.63
C TRP A 276 -0.20 1.47 -1.24
N ASN A 277 0.06 0.20 -1.50
CA ASN A 277 1.09 -0.28 -2.43
C ASN A 277 2.51 0.26 -2.23
N GLY A 278 2.98 0.30 -0.98
CA GLY A 278 4.35 0.69 -0.63
C GLY A 278 4.63 2.20 -0.66
N MET A 279 3.91 2.97 -1.47
CA MET A 279 4.00 4.43 -1.51
C MET A 279 2.69 5.03 -2.02
N VAL A 280 2.15 6.00 -1.28
CA VAL A 280 0.90 6.69 -1.62
C VAL A 280 1.00 8.19 -1.38
N ALA A 281 0.49 8.97 -2.32
CA ALA A 281 0.33 10.42 -2.21
C ALA A 281 -1.16 10.77 -2.10
N PHE A 282 -1.54 11.48 -1.06
CA PHE A 282 -2.89 12.01 -0.86
C PHE A 282 -2.94 13.51 -1.16
N ASP A 283 -4.11 14.01 -1.56
CA ASP A 283 -4.44 15.43 -1.33
C ASP A 283 -4.43 15.70 0.18
N ALA A 284 -3.75 16.76 0.61
CA ALA A 284 -3.61 17.09 2.02
C ALA A 284 -4.88 17.69 2.64
N ALA A 285 -5.76 18.30 1.84
CA ALA A 285 -6.90 19.07 2.33
C ALA A 285 -7.87 18.27 3.22
N PRO A 286 -8.24 17.01 2.91
CA PRO A 286 -9.07 16.18 3.81
C PRO A 286 -8.49 16.01 5.23
N PHE A 287 -7.16 15.95 5.35
CA PHE A 287 -6.45 15.73 6.61
C PHE A 287 -6.28 17.01 7.44
N LEU A 288 -6.44 18.18 6.81
CA LEU A 288 -6.23 19.52 7.36
C LEU A 288 -7.54 20.23 7.74
N ARG A 289 -8.69 19.55 7.60
CA ARG A 289 -10.00 20.14 7.92
C ARG A 289 -10.06 20.54 9.40
N PRO A 290 -10.62 21.73 9.72
CA PRO A 290 -10.77 22.17 11.11
C PRO A 290 -11.67 21.24 11.94
N GLN A 291 -12.65 20.62 11.29
CA GLN A 291 -13.62 19.71 11.91
C GLN A 291 -13.50 18.35 11.22
N ASN A 292 -13.43 17.29 12.02
CA ASN A 292 -13.36 15.90 11.56
C ASN A 292 -12.30 15.69 10.46
N PRO A 293 -11.01 16.03 10.72
CA PRO A 293 -9.95 15.77 9.77
C PRO A 293 -9.86 14.27 9.46
N LEU A 294 -9.54 13.94 8.21
CA LEU A 294 -9.44 12.55 7.77
C LEU A 294 -8.33 11.83 8.55
N ARG A 295 -8.62 10.69 9.17
CA ARG A 295 -7.69 9.90 9.99
C ARG A 295 -7.88 8.42 9.71
N PHE A 296 -6.83 7.64 9.91
CA PHE A 296 -6.88 6.18 9.79
C PHE A 296 -7.70 5.60 10.94
N ARG A 297 -8.47 4.55 10.65
CA ARG A 297 -9.27 3.81 11.63
C ARG A 297 -9.33 2.33 11.28
N ALA A 298 -9.80 1.53 12.23
CA ALA A 298 -10.24 0.16 11.99
C ALA A 298 -11.78 0.12 11.88
N VAL A 299 -12.33 -1.07 11.57
CA VAL A 299 -13.77 -1.29 11.76
C VAL A 299 -14.14 -1.37 13.24
N ASP A 300 -15.40 -1.09 13.54
CA ASP A 300 -15.96 -1.19 14.88
C ASP A 300 -15.68 -2.57 15.51
N ASP A 301 -15.37 -2.60 16.81
CA ASP A 301 -15.07 -3.85 17.52
C ASP A 301 -16.26 -4.80 17.49
N SER A 302 -17.50 -4.30 17.54
CA SER A 302 -18.71 -5.13 17.48
C SER A 302 -18.90 -5.79 16.11
N LEU A 303 -18.43 -5.18 15.03
CA LEU A 303 -18.40 -5.81 13.70
C LEU A 303 -17.26 -6.83 13.59
N ALA A 304 -16.11 -6.52 14.19
CA ALA A 304 -14.94 -7.39 14.14
C ALA A 304 -15.13 -8.73 14.87
N VAL A 305 -15.99 -8.76 15.91
CA VAL A 305 -16.40 -10.00 16.58
C VAL A 305 -17.01 -11.01 15.60
N SER A 306 -17.66 -10.53 14.53
CA SER A 306 -18.23 -11.36 13.45
C SER A 306 -17.18 -11.83 12.43
N HIS A 307 -15.89 -11.78 12.76
CA HIS A 307 -14.80 -12.23 11.88
C HIS A 307 -14.76 -11.44 10.55
N VAL A 308 -14.98 -10.13 10.67
CA VAL A 308 -14.96 -9.17 9.56
C VAL A 308 -13.93 -8.09 9.88
N GLU A 309 -12.94 -7.91 9.02
CA GLU A 309 -11.89 -6.91 9.22
C GLU A 309 -11.62 -6.14 7.93
N GLY A 310 -11.07 -4.94 8.04
CA GLY A 310 -10.72 -4.11 6.88
C GLY A 310 -9.41 -3.37 7.11
N SER A 311 -8.56 -3.29 6.09
CA SER A 311 -7.31 -2.52 6.19
C SER A 311 -7.61 -1.04 6.44
N GLU A 312 -6.90 -0.43 7.38
CA GLU A 312 -6.93 1.01 7.62
C GLU A 312 -6.50 1.80 6.38
N CYS A 313 -5.59 1.23 5.57
CA CYS A 313 -5.16 1.78 4.30
C CYS A 313 -6.23 1.74 3.22
N CYS A 314 -7.25 0.89 3.38
CA CYS A 314 -8.43 0.88 2.51
C CYS A 314 -9.55 1.78 3.04
N LEU A 315 -9.85 1.66 4.33
CA LEU A 315 -10.93 2.41 4.99
C LEU A 315 -10.74 3.93 4.87
N ILE A 316 -9.49 4.41 4.87
CA ILE A 316 -9.19 5.84 4.67
C ILE A 316 -9.78 6.41 3.36
N HIS A 317 -9.85 5.61 2.29
CA HIS A 317 -10.43 6.03 1.01
C HIS A 317 -11.95 6.07 1.07
N ALA A 318 -12.57 5.10 1.74
CA ALA A 318 -14.01 5.07 1.98
C ALA A 318 -14.47 6.28 2.81
N ASP A 319 -13.71 6.61 3.86
CA ASP A 319 -14.00 7.75 4.73
C ASP A 319 -13.81 9.09 4.01
N ASN A 320 -12.80 9.19 3.15
CA ASN A 320 -12.59 10.37 2.32
C ASN A 320 -13.76 10.59 1.34
N ALA A 321 -14.24 9.50 0.72
CA ALA A 321 -15.39 9.54 -0.18
C ALA A 321 -16.69 9.89 0.55
N LYS A 322 -16.96 9.29 1.72
CA LYS A 322 -18.18 9.56 2.51
C LYS A 322 -18.29 11.02 2.93
N HIS A 323 -17.16 11.63 3.31
CA HIS A 323 -17.15 13.02 3.74
C HIS A 323 -17.18 14.03 2.59
N GLY A 324 -17.37 13.58 1.35
CA GLY A 324 -17.69 14.43 0.21
C GLY A 324 -16.55 15.37 -0.19
N PHE A 325 -15.28 15.01 0.08
CA PHE A 325 -14.16 15.76 -0.50
C PHE A 325 -14.10 15.49 -2.02
N HIS A 326 -14.95 16.22 -2.73
CA HIS A 326 -14.88 16.40 -4.17
C HIS A 326 -14.30 17.79 -4.37
N SER A 327 -12.98 17.93 -4.27
CA SER A 327 -12.38 19.07 -4.94
C SER A 327 -12.82 18.99 -6.40
N ARG A 328 -13.52 20.01 -6.91
CA ARG A 328 -13.95 20.09 -8.32
C ARG A 328 -12.77 19.92 -9.31
N GLN A 329 -11.53 19.93 -8.81
CA GLN A 329 -10.28 19.82 -9.56
C GLN A 329 -9.43 18.58 -9.22
N ARG A 330 -9.76 17.79 -8.18
CA ARG A 330 -8.95 16.65 -7.72
C ARG A 330 -9.85 15.50 -7.24
N ALA A 331 -10.03 14.49 -8.09
CA ALA A 331 -11.00 13.42 -7.85
C ALA A 331 -10.43 12.01 -8.09
N GLY A 332 -10.85 11.08 -7.24
CA GLY A 332 -10.64 9.64 -7.42
C GLY A 332 -9.30 9.13 -6.89
N VAL A 333 -9.28 7.83 -6.64
CA VAL A 333 -8.11 7.06 -6.21
C VAL A 333 -7.52 6.37 -7.43
N TRP A 334 -6.20 6.46 -7.59
CA TRP A 334 -5.51 5.98 -8.78
C TRP A 334 -4.28 5.17 -8.42
N VAL A 335 -4.04 4.07 -9.11
CA VAL A 335 -2.73 3.41 -9.12
C VAL A 335 -1.95 3.91 -10.32
N ASN A 336 -0.70 4.35 -10.13
CA ASN A 336 0.19 4.69 -11.23
C ASN A 336 1.12 3.51 -11.54
N PRO A 337 0.83 2.74 -12.60
CA PRO A 337 1.58 1.51 -12.85
C PRO A 337 3.01 1.78 -13.35
N MET A 338 3.33 3.03 -13.72
CA MET A 338 4.69 3.42 -14.08
C MET A 338 5.56 3.73 -12.87
N VAL A 339 5.01 3.63 -11.65
CA VAL A 339 5.71 3.78 -10.38
C VAL A 339 5.71 2.43 -9.69
N ARG A 340 6.83 1.70 -9.82
CA ARG A 340 7.00 0.32 -9.34
C ARG A 340 8.03 0.33 -8.23
N VAL A 341 7.66 -0.11 -7.04
CA VAL A 341 8.51 -0.14 -5.85
C VAL A 341 8.67 -1.58 -5.35
N GLY A 342 9.73 -1.88 -4.61
CA GLY A 342 9.94 -3.23 -4.09
C GLY A 342 10.51 -3.24 -2.69
N TYR A 343 10.10 -4.19 -1.84
CA TYR A 343 10.66 -4.34 -0.48
C TYR A 343 12.12 -4.84 -0.47
N ASN A 344 12.67 -5.14 -1.64
CA ASN A 344 14.08 -5.44 -1.85
C ASN A 344 14.46 -5.08 -3.29
N PHE A 345 15.77 -4.90 -3.52
CA PHE A 345 16.31 -4.51 -4.81
C PHE A 345 15.98 -5.51 -5.95
N PRO A 346 16.10 -6.85 -5.77
CA PRO A 346 15.69 -7.80 -6.81
C PRO A 346 14.22 -7.65 -7.25
N ALA A 347 13.28 -7.44 -6.31
CA ALA A 347 11.88 -7.23 -6.64
C ALA A 347 11.67 -5.92 -7.41
N TYR A 348 12.30 -4.83 -6.96
CA TYR A 348 12.27 -3.53 -7.64
C TYR A 348 12.81 -3.62 -9.07
N GLN A 349 14.02 -4.17 -9.23
CA GLN A 349 14.72 -4.24 -10.51
C GLN A 349 13.97 -5.11 -11.51
N TYR A 350 13.52 -6.30 -11.08
CA TYR A 350 12.76 -7.20 -11.94
C TYR A 350 11.52 -6.51 -12.50
N GLN A 351 10.70 -5.89 -11.64
CA GLN A 351 9.45 -5.32 -12.11
C GLN A 351 9.67 -4.11 -13.02
N ARG A 352 10.69 -3.31 -12.73
CA ARG A 352 11.05 -2.16 -13.56
C ARG A 352 11.38 -2.59 -15.00
N LEU A 353 12.05 -3.72 -15.17
CA LEU A 353 12.42 -4.26 -16.47
C LEU A 353 11.26 -5.00 -17.14
N HIS A 354 10.52 -5.83 -16.40
CA HIS A 354 9.71 -6.89 -16.98
C HIS A 354 8.20 -6.65 -17.01
N MET A 355 7.61 -5.77 -16.19
CA MET A 355 6.13 -5.66 -16.04
C MET A 355 5.37 -5.48 -17.37
N TYR A 356 5.87 -4.58 -18.21
CA TYR A 356 5.28 -4.24 -19.52
C TYR A 356 6.10 -4.80 -20.69
N SER A 357 6.98 -5.75 -20.41
CA SER A 357 7.82 -6.38 -21.40
C SER A 357 7.81 -7.90 -21.21
N TRP A 358 8.69 -8.58 -21.93
CA TRP A 358 8.87 -10.00 -21.72
C TRP A 358 9.53 -10.26 -20.34
N PRO A 359 9.09 -11.26 -19.55
CA PRO A 359 8.02 -12.22 -19.84
C PRO A 359 6.62 -11.83 -19.31
N GLU A 360 6.50 -10.88 -18.37
CA GLU A 360 5.24 -10.65 -17.63
C GLU A 360 4.07 -10.26 -18.54
N TYR A 361 4.32 -9.46 -19.58
CA TYR A 361 3.25 -9.06 -20.50
C TYR A 361 2.65 -10.26 -21.25
N LEU A 362 3.46 -11.28 -21.59
CA LEU A 362 2.95 -12.52 -22.22
C LEU A 362 2.22 -13.41 -21.20
N ILE A 363 2.74 -13.48 -19.97
CA ILE A 363 2.11 -14.21 -18.86
C ILE A 363 0.74 -13.61 -18.50
N SER A 364 0.49 -12.34 -18.82
CA SER A 364 -0.82 -11.71 -18.61
C SER A 364 -1.97 -12.45 -19.30
N LEU A 365 -1.75 -13.09 -20.46
CA LEU A 365 -2.78 -13.80 -21.20
C LEU A 365 -3.32 -15.03 -20.45
N PRO A 366 -2.48 -16.02 -20.07
CA PRO A 366 -2.96 -17.16 -19.30
C PRO A 366 -3.52 -16.75 -17.93
N VAL A 367 -2.98 -15.69 -17.29
CA VAL A 367 -3.54 -15.15 -16.04
C VAL A 367 -4.96 -14.64 -16.25
N ARG A 368 -5.19 -13.78 -17.25
CA ARG A 368 -6.54 -13.25 -17.57
C ARG A 368 -7.52 -14.37 -17.93
N VAL A 369 -7.10 -15.35 -18.72
CA VAL A 369 -7.92 -16.52 -19.07
C VAL A 369 -8.27 -17.33 -17.82
N GLY A 370 -7.31 -17.58 -16.93
CA GLY A 370 -7.53 -18.31 -15.67
C GLY A 370 -8.52 -17.60 -14.75
N VAL A 371 -8.32 -16.30 -14.54
CA VAL A 371 -9.20 -15.44 -13.72
C VAL A 371 -10.63 -15.43 -14.27
N TRP A 372 -10.79 -15.28 -15.59
CA TRP A 372 -12.09 -15.32 -16.24
C TRP A 372 -12.76 -16.70 -16.13
N LEU A 373 -12.04 -17.79 -16.40
CA LEU A 373 -12.55 -19.16 -16.31
C LEU A 373 -13.01 -19.52 -14.90
N LEU A 374 -12.28 -19.07 -13.88
CA LEU A 374 -12.57 -19.31 -12.47
C LEU A 374 -13.57 -18.31 -11.87
N ARG A 375 -14.01 -17.31 -12.65
CA ARG A 375 -14.92 -16.24 -12.22
C ARG A 375 -14.43 -15.52 -10.96
N MET A 376 -13.13 -15.22 -10.91
CA MET A 376 -12.51 -14.53 -9.79
C MET A 376 -12.63 -12.99 -9.93
N PRO A 377 -12.59 -12.23 -8.83
CA PRO A 377 -12.61 -12.72 -7.44
C PRO A 377 -13.98 -13.28 -7.05
N TRP A 378 -13.99 -14.24 -6.12
CA TRP A 378 -15.23 -14.87 -5.65
C TRP A 378 -16.06 -13.92 -4.78
N SER A 379 -17.39 -14.10 -4.79
CA SER A 379 -18.31 -13.24 -4.04
C SER A 379 -18.14 -13.43 -2.53
N LYS A 380 -18.07 -12.32 -1.79
CA LYS A 380 -18.04 -12.30 -0.33
C LYS A 380 -19.46 -12.21 0.26
N GLU A 381 -20.34 -13.13 -0.12
CA GLU A 381 -21.73 -13.14 0.35
C GLU A 381 -21.82 -13.28 1.86
N GLN A 382 -20.92 -14.07 2.48
CA GLN A 382 -20.85 -14.24 3.92
C GLN A 382 -20.50 -12.92 4.65
N VAL A 383 -19.47 -12.21 4.20
CA VAL A 383 -19.09 -10.90 4.75
C VAL A 383 -20.25 -9.91 4.61
N SER A 384 -20.88 -9.88 3.43
CA SER A 384 -22.02 -8.99 3.15
C SER A 384 -23.22 -9.29 4.06
N ALA A 385 -23.50 -10.57 4.33
CA ALA A 385 -24.55 -11.00 5.24
C ALA A 385 -24.27 -10.56 6.69
N ARG A 386 -23.04 -10.76 7.18
CA ARG A 386 -22.63 -10.36 8.54
C ARG A 386 -22.71 -8.85 8.74
N ILE A 387 -22.27 -8.06 7.75
CA ILE A 387 -22.42 -6.61 7.79
C ILE A 387 -23.90 -6.20 7.87
N LYS A 388 -24.77 -6.85 7.08
CA LYS A 388 -26.20 -6.54 7.07
C LYS A 388 -26.86 -6.87 8.41
N GLU A 389 -26.51 -8.01 9.00
CA GLU A 389 -26.96 -8.42 10.34
C GLU A 389 -26.52 -7.40 11.39
N TRP A 390 -25.23 -7.06 11.43
CA TRP A 390 -24.65 -6.08 12.33
C TRP A 390 -25.30 -4.68 12.22
N LYS A 391 -25.61 -4.22 11.01
CA LYS A 391 -26.35 -2.96 10.78
C LYS A 391 -27.79 -3.02 11.31
N GLY A 392 -28.38 -4.22 11.38
CA GLY A 392 -29.74 -4.44 11.89
C GLY A 392 -29.85 -4.51 13.41
N GLU A 393 -28.75 -4.75 14.12
CA GLU A 393 -28.73 -4.87 15.59
C GLU A 393 -28.98 -3.54 16.31
N GLU A 394 -28.55 -2.41 15.74
CA GLU A 394 -28.67 -1.10 16.36
C GLU A 394 -28.86 0.01 15.32
N ALA A 395 -29.82 0.89 15.57
CA ALA A 395 -30.11 2.00 14.67
C ALA A 395 -28.93 2.98 14.59
N GLY A 396 -28.53 3.32 13.35
CA GLY A 396 -27.43 4.25 13.09
C GLY A 396 -26.08 3.61 12.81
N ARG A 397 -25.95 2.28 12.97
CA ARG A 397 -24.74 1.55 12.55
C ARG A 397 -24.60 1.56 11.04
N ASP A 398 -23.45 2.02 10.57
CA ASP A 398 -23.09 2.02 9.16
C ASP A 398 -21.57 1.88 8.98
N GLU A 399 -21.17 1.06 8.03
CA GLU A 399 -19.77 0.92 7.61
C GLU A 399 -19.71 1.27 6.11
N PRO A 400 -19.19 2.45 5.74
CA PRO A 400 -19.12 2.90 4.36
C PRO A 400 -18.02 2.21 3.53
N GLY A 401 -17.07 1.55 4.19
CA GLY A 401 -15.97 0.82 3.57
C GLY A 401 -16.25 -0.67 3.40
N ASP A 402 -17.49 -1.08 3.15
CA ASP A 402 -17.89 -2.49 2.99
C ASP A 402 -17.03 -3.26 1.95
N PHE A 403 -16.64 -2.59 0.87
CA PHE A 403 -15.75 -3.13 -0.17
C PHE A 403 -14.31 -3.38 0.31
N CYS A 404 -13.89 -2.79 1.44
CA CYS A 404 -12.61 -3.08 2.06
C CYS A 404 -12.61 -4.39 2.84
N LEU A 405 -13.79 -4.88 3.23
CA LEU A 405 -13.93 -5.91 4.27
C LEU A 405 -13.65 -7.33 3.77
N VAL A 406 -12.99 -8.12 4.60
CA VAL A 406 -12.61 -9.52 4.35
C VAL A 406 -13.12 -10.42 5.48
N ASP A 407 -13.26 -11.71 5.20
CA ASP A 407 -13.57 -12.72 6.21
C ASP A 407 -12.27 -13.17 6.91
N GLU A 408 -11.67 -12.25 7.66
CA GLU A 408 -10.45 -12.50 8.43
C GLU A 408 -10.57 -11.88 9.82
N MET A 409 -9.80 -12.43 10.75
CA MET A 409 -9.60 -11.86 12.08
C MET A 409 -8.10 -11.63 12.24
N HIS A 410 -7.65 -10.38 12.06
CA HIS A 410 -6.24 -10.00 12.18
C HIS A 410 -5.81 -9.88 13.64
N VAL A 411 -5.83 -11.03 14.32
CA VAL A 411 -5.31 -11.19 15.68
C VAL A 411 -3.91 -11.82 15.57
N PRO A 412 -2.87 -11.21 16.16
CA PRO A 412 -1.50 -11.73 16.13
C PRO A 412 -1.40 -13.10 16.80
N GLU A 413 -0.74 -14.07 16.16
CA GLU A 413 -0.26 -15.26 16.86
C GLU A 413 0.99 -14.88 17.67
N GLY A 414 0.77 -14.41 18.90
CA GLY A 414 1.84 -13.94 19.79
C GLY A 414 2.31 -12.50 19.52
N LEU A 415 3.22 -12.00 20.38
CA LEU A 415 3.66 -10.60 20.38
C LEU A 415 4.35 -10.14 19.08
N ALA A 416 4.80 -11.07 18.24
CA ALA A 416 5.54 -10.77 17.00
C ALA A 416 4.63 -10.52 15.78
N GLY A 417 3.36 -10.91 15.82
CA GLY A 417 2.43 -10.77 14.68
C GLY A 417 1.67 -9.44 14.64
N VAL A 418 1.91 -8.53 15.59
CA VAL A 418 1.07 -7.34 15.80
C VAL A 418 1.32 -6.27 14.75
N PHE A 419 2.51 -6.23 14.13
CA PHE A 419 2.85 -5.23 13.13
C PHE A 419 3.76 -5.81 12.03
N PRO A 420 3.65 -5.31 10.78
CA PRO A 420 4.59 -5.64 9.71
C PRO A 420 5.97 -5.00 9.91
#